data_AF-A0A0F4Q1B2-F1
#
_entry.id   AF-A0A0F4Q1B2-F1
#
_cell.length_a   1.000
_cell.length_b   1.000
_cell.length_c   1.000
_cell.angle_alpha   90.00
_cell.angle_beta   90.00
_cell.angle_gamma   90.00
#
_symmetry.space_group_name_H-M   'P 1'
#
loop_
_entity.id
_entity.type
_entity.pdbx_description
1 polymer ?
#
loop_
_entity_poly.entity_id
_entity_poly.type
_entity_poly.pdbx_seq_one_letter_code
_entity_poly.pdbx_strand_id
1 'polypeptide(L)'
;MTKSTFLLSGAMLLSVAACTNTEQPSIAPSYSETNKTEGRFVDPVSLDSRADVEALASGKWFFSYPLINDSGKSTEIASCEQLKQAQAQGFKGEDFSMQGAIEALELICNTWQAMAELEASHSSWINFTHGKEVAKELPAEFALAISNDTVERVAQSEHWSDVTTIKKVEPASEDQAVYYDTDGSIQRLTLMAQGDYNGDGIEDAIFYMENGVDGGSYSSVNTYIVTRLQQGAPITLLAKW
;
A
#
# COMPACT_ATOMS: atom_id res chain seq x y z
N MET A 1 -56.21 -61.45 36.77
CA MET A 1 -54.86 -61.08 37.25
C MET A 1 -53.90 -61.88 36.38
N THR A 2 -53.15 -61.33 35.42
CA THR A 2 -52.23 -60.19 35.40
C THR A 2 -52.10 -59.72 33.94
N LYS A 3 -52.17 -58.41 33.68
CA LYS A 3 -51.88 -57.82 32.36
C LYS A 3 -50.44 -57.27 32.38
N SER A 4 -49.59 -57.76 31.47
CA SER A 4 -48.27 -57.20 31.20
C SER A 4 -48.39 -55.87 30.45
N THR A 5 -47.75 -54.84 30.99
CA THR A 5 -47.56 -53.55 30.31
C THR A 5 -46.12 -53.50 29.78
N PHE A 6 -45.97 -53.43 28.46
CA PHE A 6 -44.69 -53.17 27.79
C PHE A 6 -44.34 -51.68 27.94
N LEU A 7 -43.19 -51.39 28.53
CA LEU A 7 -42.57 -50.06 28.54
C LEU A 7 -41.64 -49.95 27.32
N LEU A 8 -42.02 -49.11 26.35
CA LEU A 8 -41.15 -48.70 25.24
C LEU A 8 -40.19 -47.62 25.78
N SER A 9 -38.90 -47.95 25.93
CA SER A 9 -37.85 -46.95 26.14
C SER A 9 -37.43 -46.39 24.78
N GLY A 10 -37.79 -45.15 24.51
CA GLY A 10 -37.31 -44.40 23.35
C GLY A 10 -35.86 -43.98 23.55
N ALA A 11 -34.96 -44.52 22.74
CA ALA A 11 -33.58 -44.06 22.65
C ALA A 11 -33.55 -42.75 21.83
N MET A 12 -33.30 -41.64 22.52
CA MET A 12 -33.08 -40.33 21.90
C MET A 12 -31.64 -40.30 21.37
N LEU A 13 -31.46 -40.47 20.06
CA LEU A 13 -30.17 -40.31 19.39
C LEU A 13 -29.86 -38.80 19.32
N LEU A 14 -29.04 -38.31 20.25
CA LEU A 14 -28.37 -37.02 20.15
C LEU A 14 -27.28 -37.12 19.08
N SER A 15 -27.60 -36.71 17.86
CA SER A 15 -26.62 -36.46 16.82
C SER A 15 -25.78 -35.24 17.20
N VAL A 16 -24.57 -35.48 17.70
CA VAL A 16 -23.55 -34.45 17.88
C VAL A 16 -23.06 -34.10 16.48
N ALA A 17 -23.61 -33.03 15.89
CA ALA A 17 -23.01 -32.43 14.71
C ALA A 17 -21.65 -31.86 15.14
N ALA A 18 -20.59 -32.58 14.83
CA ALA A 18 -19.25 -32.02 14.90
C ALA A 18 -19.19 -30.93 13.83
N CYS A 19 -19.31 -29.66 14.26
CA CYS A 19 -18.91 -28.53 13.43
C CYS A 19 -17.40 -28.70 13.19
N THR A 20 -17.04 -29.32 12.08
CA THR A 20 -15.72 -29.15 11.51
C THR A 20 -15.60 -27.67 11.16
N ASN A 21 -14.93 -26.89 12.00
CA ASN A 21 -14.38 -25.61 11.60
C ASN A 21 -13.39 -25.90 10.46
N THR A 22 -13.89 -25.96 9.23
CA THR A 22 -13.04 -25.75 8.07
C THR A 22 -12.54 -24.32 8.19
N GLU A 23 -11.31 -24.15 8.68
CA GLU A 23 -10.58 -22.88 8.56
C GLU A 23 -10.71 -22.44 7.10
N GLN A 24 -11.29 -21.26 6.90
CA GLN A 24 -11.34 -20.66 5.58
C GLN A 24 -9.90 -20.51 5.07
N PRO A 25 -9.61 -20.79 3.78
CA PRO A 25 -8.28 -20.57 3.24
C PRO A 25 -7.89 -19.11 3.49
N SER A 26 -6.76 -18.92 4.17
CA SER A 26 -6.21 -17.60 4.47
C SER A 26 -5.13 -17.28 3.45
N ILE A 27 -5.17 -16.06 2.91
CA ILE A 27 -4.16 -15.52 2.01
C ILE A 27 -3.26 -14.64 2.86
N ALA A 28 -2.02 -15.06 3.06
CA ALA A 28 -1.05 -14.30 3.83
C ALA A 28 -0.66 -13.00 3.08
N PRO A 29 -0.32 -11.92 3.82
CA PRO A 29 0.26 -10.74 3.20
C PRO A 29 1.47 -11.08 2.33
N SER A 30 1.61 -10.38 1.21
CA SER A 30 2.75 -10.47 0.31
C SER A 30 3.44 -9.11 0.23
N TYR A 31 4.76 -9.13 0.06
CA TYR A 31 5.59 -7.93 -0.04
C TYR A 31 6.47 -8.04 -1.28
N SER A 32 6.49 -7.01 -2.09
CA SER A 32 7.34 -6.96 -3.28
C SER A 32 8.82 -6.86 -2.89
N GLU A 33 9.71 -7.36 -3.73
CA GLU A 33 11.16 -7.06 -3.64
C GLU A 33 11.44 -5.57 -3.99
N THR A 34 10.55 -4.93 -4.75
CA THR A 34 10.67 -3.51 -5.16
C THR A 34 10.06 -2.59 -4.09
N ASN A 35 10.55 -2.67 -2.86
CA ASN A 35 9.91 -2.09 -1.65
C ASN A 35 10.63 -0.87 -1.04
N LYS A 36 11.51 -0.21 -1.81
CA LYS A 36 12.28 0.98 -1.39
C LYS A 36 13.30 0.76 -0.26
N THR A 37 13.65 -0.49 0.05
CA THR A 37 14.76 -0.81 0.96
C THR A 37 16.13 -0.78 0.28
N GLU A 38 16.17 -1.03 -1.04
CA GLU A 38 17.40 -0.96 -1.84
C GLU A 38 18.03 0.44 -1.74
N GLY A 39 19.34 0.48 -1.49
CA GLY A 39 20.04 1.75 -1.36
C GLY A 39 19.47 2.58 -0.21
N ARG A 40 19.14 1.93 0.91
CA ARG A 40 18.82 2.59 2.19
C ARG A 40 19.42 1.90 3.39
N PHE A 41 19.55 0.59 3.34
CA PHE A 41 20.30 -0.20 4.32
C PHE A 41 21.64 -0.63 3.74
N VAL A 42 22.62 -0.87 4.61
CA VAL A 42 23.96 -1.35 4.20
C VAL A 42 23.86 -2.74 3.59
N ASP A 43 23.12 -3.61 4.26
CA ASP A 43 22.86 -4.96 3.81
C ASP A 43 21.51 -5.01 3.07
N PRO A 44 21.38 -5.85 2.03
CA PRO A 44 20.10 -6.10 1.38
C PRO A 44 19.06 -6.60 2.39
N VAL A 45 17.83 -6.10 2.27
CA VAL A 45 16.71 -6.48 3.14
C VAL A 45 15.69 -7.26 2.32
N SER A 46 15.38 -8.48 2.78
CA SER A 46 14.26 -9.28 2.29
C SER A 46 13.04 -9.04 3.18
N LEU A 47 11.84 -8.95 2.60
CA LEU A 47 10.59 -8.75 3.33
C LEU A 47 9.71 -9.99 3.16
N ASP A 48 10.03 -11.06 3.87
CA ASP A 48 9.31 -12.33 3.76
C ASP A 48 8.15 -12.44 4.76
N SER A 49 8.10 -11.53 5.73
CA SER A 49 7.10 -11.53 6.81
C SER A 49 6.78 -10.14 7.32
N ARG A 50 5.64 -10.02 8.01
CA ARG A 50 5.24 -8.80 8.72
C ARG A 50 6.33 -8.31 9.68
N ALA A 51 7.01 -9.23 10.37
CA ALA A 51 8.07 -8.89 11.31
C ALA A 51 9.28 -8.23 10.62
N ASP A 52 9.59 -8.62 9.38
CA ASP A 52 10.67 -8.00 8.60
C ASP A 52 10.29 -6.56 8.21
N VAL A 53 9.02 -6.33 7.86
CA VAL A 53 8.51 -5.00 7.55
C VAL A 53 8.47 -4.11 8.79
N GLU A 54 8.01 -4.63 9.93
CA GLU A 54 8.03 -3.91 11.22
C GLU A 54 9.44 -3.48 11.62
N ALA A 55 10.45 -4.32 11.33
CA ALA A 55 11.84 -4.02 11.61
C ALA A 55 12.38 -2.83 10.80
N LEU A 56 11.77 -2.48 9.66
CA LEU A 56 12.18 -1.32 8.85
C LEU A 56 12.06 0.01 9.61
N ALA A 57 11.10 0.11 10.54
CA ALA A 57 10.84 1.34 11.28
C ALA A 57 12.03 1.76 12.15
N SER A 58 12.63 0.80 12.84
CA SER A 58 13.79 0.98 13.73
C SER A 58 15.12 0.73 13.02
N GLY A 59 15.08 0.14 11.81
CA GLY A 59 16.24 -0.12 10.98
C GLY A 59 17.05 1.14 10.72
N LYS A 60 18.35 1.09 11.03
CA LYS A 60 19.26 2.21 10.78
C LYS A 60 19.63 2.27 9.30
N TRP A 61 19.34 3.40 8.67
CA TRP A 61 19.75 3.71 7.31
C TRP A 61 21.29 3.85 7.21
N PHE A 62 21.85 3.65 6.02
CA PHE A 62 23.29 3.87 5.79
C PHE A 62 23.69 5.36 5.80
N PHE A 63 22.71 6.26 5.75
CA PHE A 63 22.87 7.72 5.80
C PHE A 63 22.15 8.31 7.01
N SER A 64 22.43 9.58 7.30
CA SER A 64 21.67 10.40 8.24
C SER A 64 21.26 11.71 7.60
N TYR A 65 20.21 12.33 8.15
CA TYR A 65 19.76 13.66 7.78
C TYR A 65 19.77 14.60 8.99
N PRO A 66 20.36 15.80 8.86
CA PRO A 66 20.16 16.86 9.84
C PRO A 66 18.73 17.41 9.70
N LEU A 67 18.07 17.62 10.83
CA LEU A 67 16.85 18.40 10.95
C LEU A 67 17.10 19.59 11.87
N ILE A 68 16.32 20.65 11.69
CA ILE A 68 16.35 21.85 12.52
C ILE A 68 14.95 22.16 13.04
N ASN A 69 14.85 22.77 14.21
CA ASN A 69 13.59 23.32 14.73
C ASN A 69 13.61 24.85 14.76
N ASP A 70 12.50 25.47 15.16
CA ASP A 70 12.35 26.93 15.16
C ASP A 70 13.28 27.65 16.17
N SER A 71 13.87 26.94 17.12
CA SER A 71 14.88 27.49 18.04
C SER A 71 16.32 27.41 17.50
N GLY A 72 16.50 26.88 16.29
CA GLY A 72 17.81 26.68 15.67
C GLY A 72 18.57 25.48 16.22
N LYS A 73 17.94 24.61 17.01
CA LYS A 73 18.54 23.36 17.47
C LYS A 73 18.53 22.36 16.32
N SER A 74 19.66 21.68 16.11
CA SER A 74 19.77 20.59 15.15
C SER A 74 19.71 19.21 15.83
N THR A 75 19.19 18.22 15.10
CA THR A 75 19.25 16.80 15.44
C THR A 75 19.52 15.98 14.18
N GLU A 76 20.16 14.82 14.34
CA GLU A 76 20.37 13.87 13.25
C GLU A 76 19.36 12.73 13.36
N ILE A 77 18.82 12.31 12.22
CA ILE A 77 17.95 11.13 12.11
C ILE A 77 18.56 10.11 11.14
N ALA A 78 18.36 8.83 11.40
CA ALA A 78 18.84 7.75 10.54
C ALA A 78 17.88 6.54 10.54
N SER A 79 16.61 6.74 10.88
CA SER A 79 15.57 5.71 10.89
C SER A 79 14.19 6.37 10.82
N CYS A 80 13.17 5.61 10.45
CA CYS A 80 11.80 6.10 10.42
C CYS A 80 11.29 6.48 11.81
N GLU A 81 11.62 5.70 12.83
CA GLU A 81 11.26 6.03 14.22
C GLU A 81 11.88 7.36 14.67
N GLN A 82 13.15 7.59 14.37
CA GLN A 82 13.82 8.85 14.70
C GLN A 82 13.22 10.02 13.94
N LEU A 83 12.89 9.85 12.65
CA LEU A 83 12.20 10.87 11.85
C LEU A 83 10.87 11.27 12.49
N LYS A 84 10.01 10.28 12.77
CA LYS A 84 8.69 10.50 13.39
C LYS A 84 8.81 11.19 14.75
N GLN A 85 9.75 10.77 15.58
CA GLN A 85 10.01 11.38 16.90
C GLN A 85 10.52 12.83 16.78
N ALA A 86 11.38 13.11 15.80
CA ALA A 86 11.90 14.45 15.58
C ALA A 86 10.82 15.39 15.04
N GLN A 87 10.01 14.95 14.08
CA GLN A 87 8.89 15.74 13.55
C GLN A 87 7.83 16.03 14.62
N ALA A 88 7.52 15.07 15.50
CA ALA A 88 6.65 15.29 16.66
C ALA A 88 7.17 16.36 17.64
N GLN A 89 8.49 16.64 17.62
CA GLN A 89 9.14 17.69 18.40
C GLN A 89 9.32 19.00 17.60
N GLY A 90 8.73 19.11 16.40
CA GLY A 90 8.79 20.30 15.56
C GLY A 90 10.08 20.46 14.76
N PHE A 91 10.87 19.39 14.60
CA PHE A 91 12.01 19.40 13.69
C PHE A 91 11.57 19.18 12.23
N LYS A 92 12.22 19.88 11.30
CA LYS A 92 11.96 19.88 9.86
C LYS A 92 13.27 20.05 9.08
N GLY A 93 13.21 19.93 7.76
CA GLY A 93 14.34 20.23 6.89
C GLY A 93 14.79 21.69 7.04
N GLU A 94 16.08 21.95 6.91
CA GLU A 94 16.67 23.29 7.09
C GLU A 94 16.19 24.30 6.05
N ASP A 95 16.02 23.84 4.82
CA ASP A 95 15.55 24.63 3.69
C ASP A 95 14.46 23.88 2.91
N PHE A 96 13.92 24.53 1.89
CA PHE A 96 12.87 23.96 1.05
C PHE A 96 13.28 22.65 0.36
N SER A 97 14.52 22.55 -0.12
CA SER A 97 15.01 21.36 -0.80
C SER A 97 15.18 20.20 0.17
N MET A 98 15.74 20.46 1.34
CA MET A 98 15.88 19.47 2.39
C MET A 98 14.52 19.04 2.91
N GLN A 99 13.60 19.98 3.12
CA GLN A 99 12.24 19.67 3.55
C GLN A 99 11.53 18.74 2.57
N GLY A 100 11.63 18.98 1.25
CA GLY A 100 11.08 18.07 0.24
C GLY A 100 11.69 16.67 0.30
N ALA A 101 12.99 16.55 0.59
CA ALA A 101 13.63 15.25 0.81
C ALA A 101 13.10 14.55 2.08
N ILE A 102 12.89 15.30 3.16
CA ILE A 102 12.32 14.77 4.41
C ILE A 102 10.88 14.28 4.21
N GLU A 103 10.06 15.03 3.49
CA GLU A 103 8.69 14.63 3.15
C GLU A 103 8.66 13.34 2.32
N ALA A 104 9.56 13.20 1.34
CA ALA A 104 9.69 11.96 0.58
C ALA A 104 10.14 10.76 1.44
N LEU A 105 11.02 10.99 2.42
CA LEU A 105 11.43 9.96 3.39
C LEU A 105 10.28 9.56 4.32
N GLU A 106 9.53 10.54 4.83
CA GLU A 106 8.35 10.32 5.66
C GLU A 106 7.33 9.48 4.91
N LEU A 107 7.09 9.78 3.63
CA LEU A 107 6.15 9.03 2.80
C LEU A 107 6.53 7.54 2.73
N ILE A 108 7.81 7.23 2.48
CA ILE A 108 8.32 5.84 2.46
C ILE A 108 8.13 5.17 3.82
N CYS A 109 8.44 5.87 4.91
CA CYS A 109 8.24 5.34 6.27
C CYS A 109 6.77 5.04 6.55
N ASN A 110 5.87 5.90 6.12
CA ASN A 110 4.43 5.69 6.24
C ASN A 110 3.96 4.52 5.36
N THR A 111 4.52 4.33 4.17
CA THR A 111 4.26 3.16 3.31
C THR A 111 4.64 1.86 4.03
N TRP A 112 5.84 1.78 4.63
CA TRP A 112 6.23 0.59 5.39
C TRP A 112 5.38 0.37 6.63
N GLN A 113 4.97 1.45 7.31
CA GLN A 113 4.04 1.32 8.42
C GLN A 113 2.72 0.69 7.96
N ALA A 114 2.15 1.15 6.85
CA ALA A 114 0.94 0.56 6.28
C ALA A 114 1.14 -0.90 5.84
N MET A 115 2.30 -1.23 5.25
CA MET A 115 2.64 -2.62 4.92
C MET A 115 2.73 -3.51 6.16
N ALA A 116 3.23 -2.99 7.29
CA ALA A 116 3.28 -3.69 8.57
C ALA A 116 1.91 -3.84 9.23
N GLU A 117 0.90 -3.08 8.80
CA GLU A 117 -0.47 -3.18 9.30
C GLU A 117 -1.28 -4.27 8.59
N LEU A 118 -0.80 -4.76 7.44
CA LEU A 118 -1.49 -5.79 6.65
C LEU A 118 -1.73 -7.08 7.43
N GLU A 119 -2.97 -7.54 7.38
CA GLU A 119 -3.42 -8.81 7.92
C GLU A 119 -3.71 -9.82 6.80
N ALA A 120 -3.90 -11.09 7.18
CA ALA A 120 -4.24 -12.12 6.22
C ALA A 120 -5.70 -11.99 5.79
N SER A 121 -5.97 -12.09 4.49
CA SER A 121 -7.32 -12.00 3.93
C SER A 121 -7.95 -13.38 3.72
N HIS A 122 -9.25 -13.41 3.45
CA HIS A 122 -10.00 -14.63 3.09
C HIS A 122 -10.44 -14.64 1.61
N SER A 123 -10.32 -13.52 0.93
CA SER A 123 -10.72 -13.36 -0.47
C SER A 123 -9.84 -12.32 -1.14
N SER A 124 -9.50 -12.54 -2.40
CA SER A 124 -8.80 -11.56 -3.21
C SER A 124 -9.53 -11.37 -4.53
N TRP A 125 -9.76 -10.11 -4.88
CA TRP A 125 -10.35 -9.72 -6.17
C TRP A 125 -9.43 -8.74 -6.93
N ILE A 126 -8.35 -8.31 -6.29
CA ILE A 126 -7.34 -7.45 -6.90
C ILE A 126 -6.25 -8.35 -7.48
N ASN A 127 -6.26 -8.48 -8.81
CA ASN A 127 -5.16 -9.08 -9.54
C ASN A 127 -4.50 -7.97 -10.33
N PHE A 128 -3.23 -7.73 -10.03
CA PHE A 128 -2.50 -6.64 -10.63
C PHE A 128 -1.50 -7.19 -11.65
N THR A 129 -1.50 -6.61 -12.84
CA THR A 129 -0.50 -6.88 -13.85
C THR A 129 -0.20 -5.60 -14.59
N HIS A 130 1.06 -5.19 -14.59
CA HIS A 130 1.45 -3.97 -15.29
C HIS A 130 1.10 -4.03 -16.77
N GLY A 131 0.52 -2.93 -17.26
CA GLY A 131 0.07 -2.79 -18.64
C GLY A 131 -0.78 -1.55 -18.80
N LYS A 132 -1.15 -1.24 -20.05
CA LYS A 132 -2.01 -0.08 -20.37
C LYS A 132 -3.40 -0.18 -19.74
N GLU A 133 -3.89 -1.39 -19.55
CA GLU A 133 -5.22 -1.66 -19.00
C GLU A 133 -5.35 -1.25 -17.52
N VAL A 134 -4.23 -1.20 -16.78
CA VAL A 134 -4.20 -0.75 -15.38
C VAL A 134 -4.83 0.63 -15.21
N ALA A 135 -4.59 1.56 -16.14
CA ALA A 135 -5.16 2.90 -16.06
C ALA A 135 -6.68 2.93 -16.21
N LYS A 136 -7.29 1.88 -16.77
CA LYS A 136 -8.77 1.74 -16.86
C LYS A 136 -9.37 1.15 -15.61
N GLU A 137 -8.57 0.52 -14.75
CA GLU A 137 -9.04 -0.10 -13.52
C GLU A 137 -8.79 0.79 -12.31
N LEU A 138 -7.65 1.50 -12.28
CA LEU A 138 -7.26 2.32 -11.15
C LEU A 138 -8.03 3.65 -11.09
N PRO A 139 -8.31 4.16 -9.87
CA PRO A 139 -8.99 5.44 -9.67
C PRO A 139 -8.30 6.62 -10.36
N ALA A 140 -9.07 7.65 -10.71
CA ALA A 140 -8.59 8.88 -11.34
C ALA A 140 -7.47 9.57 -10.54
N GLU A 141 -7.41 9.39 -9.22
CA GLU A 141 -6.40 9.94 -8.32
C GLU A 141 -4.97 9.44 -8.59
N PHE A 142 -4.81 8.38 -9.39
CA PHE A 142 -3.51 7.92 -9.90
C PHE A 142 -2.95 8.81 -11.01
N ALA A 143 -3.77 9.64 -11.65
CA ALA A 143 -3.30 10.60 -12.64
C ALA A 143 -2.47 11.71 -11.98
N LEU A 144 -1.37 12.10 -12.63
CA LEU A 144 -0.58 13.24 -12.19
C LEU A 144 -1.34 14.56 -12.37
N ALA A 145 -1.84 15.15 -11.28
CA ALA A 145 -2.53 16.43 -11.28
C ALA A 145 -1.63 17.59 -10.83
N ILE A 146 -1.04 18.31 -11.79
CA ILE A 146 -0.14 19.46 -11.52
C ILE A 146 -0.72 20.82 -11.91
N SER A 147 -1.81 20.84 -12.67
CA SER A 147 -2.47 22.06 -13.13
C SER A 147 -3.92 22.08 -12.66
N ASN A 148 -4.52 23.28 -12.55
CA ASN A 148 -5.94 23.40 -12.20
C ASN A 148 -6.83 22.60 -13.16
N ASP A 149 -6.50 22.59 -14.45
CA ASP A 149 -7.21 21.79 -15.46
C ASP A 149 -7.15 20.30 -15.12
N THR A 150 -5.96 19.76 -14.84
CA THR A 150 -5.84 18.34 -14.51
C THR A 150 -6.50 17.98 -13.19
N VAL A 151 -6.46 18.87 -12.19
CA VAL A 151 -7.18 18.71 -10.91
C VAL A 151 -8.69 18.62 -11.16
N GLU A 152 -9.25 19.50 -12.00
CA GLU A 152 -10.66 19.47 -12.36
C GLU A 152 -11.03 18.18 -13.12
N ARG A 153 -10.17 17.73 -14.05
CA ARG A 153 -10.39 16.47 -14.78
C ARG A 153 -10.39 15.26 -13.85
N VAL A 154 -9.44 15.18 -12.89
CA VAL A 154 -9.43 14.11 -11.88
C VAL A 154 -10.73 14.10 -11.09
N ALA A 155 -11.21 15.26 -10.64
CA ALA A 155 -12.44 15.36 -9.85
C ALA A 155 -13.72 14.97 -10.61
N GLN A 156 -13.67 14.93 -11.94
CA GLN A 156 -14.81 14.58 -12.82
C GLN A 156 -14.69 13.19 -13.43
N SER A 157 -13.63 12.46 -13.11
CA SER A 157 -13.27 11.18 -13.71
C SER A 157 -13.37 10.06 -12.69
N GLU A 158 -13.65 8.85 -13.16
CA GLU A 158 -13.64 7.65 -12.31
C GLU A 158 -12.29 6.94 -12.40
N HIS A 159 -11.72 6.87 -13.60
CA HIS A 159 -10.49 6.13 -13.87
C HIS A 159 -9.33 7.03 -14.29
N TRP A 160 -8.09 6.58 -14.03
CA TRP A 160 -6.88 7.26 -14.49
C TRP A 160 -6.90 7.50 -16.02
N SER A 161 -7.40 6.54 -16.79
CA SER A 161 -7.51 6.65 -18.25
C SER A 161 -8.50 7.70 -18.74
N ASP A 162 -9.44 8.14 -17.90
CA ASP A 162 -10.41 9.19 -18.24
C ASP A 162 -9.75 10.57 -18.14
N VAL A 163 -8.71 10.69 -17.29
CA VAL A 163 -7.97 11.93 -17.07
C VAL A 163 -6.92 12.15 -18.17
N THR A 164 -6.26 11.10 -18.62
CA THR A 164 -5.14 11.15 -19.56
C THR A 164 -4.97 9.82 -20.31
N THR A 165 -4.39 9.85 -21.51
CA THR A 165 -4.17 8.63 -22.30
C THR A 165 -2.76 8.08 -22.12
N ILE A 166 -2.64 6.82 -21.68
CA ILE A 166 -1.35 6.13 -21.58
C ILE A 166 -0.79 5.78 -22.97
N LYS A 167 0.21 6.54 -23.42
CA LYS A 167 0.89 6.32 -24.72
C LYS A 167 1.80 5.10 -24.68
N LYS A 168 2.51 4.88 -23.57
CA LYS A 168 3.56 3.87 -23.45
C LYS A 168 3.67 3.37 -22.01
N VAL A 169 3.97 2.08 -21.86
CA VAL A 169 4.30 1.44 -20.59
C VAL A 169 5.62 0.71 -20.78
N GLU A 170 6.57 0.93 -19.86
CA GLU A 170 7.86 0.23 -19.80
C GLU A 170 7.91 -0.61 -18.53
N PRO A 171 7.81 -1.95 -18.64
CA PRO A 171 8.01 -2.83 -17.49
C PRO A 171 9.43 -2.66 -16.94
N ALA A 172 9.54 -2.60 -15.61
CA ALA A 172 10.82 -2.56 -14.89
C ALA A 172 11.05 -3.86 -14.10
N SER A 173 9.99 -4.39 -13.48
CA SER A 173 9.95 -5.71 -12.82
C SER A 173 8.53 -6.28 -12.92
N GLU A 174 8.25 -7.41 -12.26
CA GLU A 174 6.90 -7.95 -12.12
C GLU A 174 5.97 -6.96 -11.39
N ASP A 175 6.51 -6.26 -10.40
CA ASP A 175 5.77 -5.35 -9.51
C ASP A 175 5.97 -3.86 -9.86
N GLN A 176 6.73 -3.55 -10.92
CA GLN A 176 6.98 -2.16 -11.31
C GLN A 176 6.92 -1.91 -12.81
N ALA A 177 6.29 -0.80 -13.21
CA ALA A 177 6.39 -0.26 -14.56
C ALA A 177 6.36 1.27 -14.59
N VAL A 178 6.93 1.84 -15.65
CA VAL A 178 6.89 3.28 -15.95
C VAL A 178 5.84 3.56 -17.01
N TYR A 179 4.93 4.46 -16.69
CA TYR A 179 3.81 4.89 -17.52
C TYR A 179 4.13 6.27 -18.07
N TYR A 180 3.92 6.41 -19.37
CA TYR A 180 4.04 7.68 -20.06
C TYR A 180 2.70 8.01 -20.67
N ASP A 181 2.24 9.24 -20.48
CA ASP A 181 0.95 9.69 -21.00
C ASP A 181 1.09 10.75 -22.11
N THR A 182 -0.06 11.19 -22.62
CA THR A 182 -0.17 12.21 -23.66
C THR A 182 0.10 13.63 -23.17
N ASP A 183 -0.05 13.87 -21.88
CA ASP A 183 0.10 15.19 -21.24
C ASP A 183 1.55 15.46 -20.81
N GLY A 184 2.42 14.47 -20.97
CA GLY A 184 3.85 14.56 -20.67
C GLY A 184 4.21 14.05 -19.27
N SER A 185 3.30 13.38 -18.57
CA SER A 185 3.63 12.73 -17.31
C SER A 185 4.48 11.48 -17.52
N ILE A 186 5.37 11.25 -16.55
CA ILE A 186 6.18 10.05 -16.41
C ILE A 186 5.91 9.53 -15.00
N GLN A 187 5.20 8.42 -14.88
CA GLN A 187 4.75 7.89 -13.59
C GLN A 187 5.26 6.46 -13.41
N ARG A 188 6.12 6.22 -12.42
CA ARG A 188 6.58 4.88 -12.05
C ARG A 188 5.68 4.35 -10.94
N LEU A 189 4.87 3.37 -11.29
CA LEU A 189 3.95 2.70 -10.37
C LEU A 189 4.59 1.40 -9.90
N THR A 190 4.58 1.19 -8.58
CA THR A 190 5.11 -0.01 -7.94
C THR A 190 4.04 -0.63 -7.05
N LEU A 191 3.74 -1.92 -7.21
CA LEU A 191 2.99 -2.70 -6.23
C LEU A 191 3.93 -3.04 -5.08
N MET A 192 3.70 -2.49 -3.89
CA MET A 192 4.59 -2.65 -2.75
C MET A 192 4.24 -3.88 -1.92
N ALA A 193 2.94 -4.11 -1.72
CA ALA A 193 2.43 -5.19 -0.90
C ALA A 193 0.95 -5.46 -1.18
N GLN A 194 0.48 -6.64 -0.79
CA GLN A 194 -0.92 -6.99 -0.74
C GLN A 194 -1.26 -7.66 0.60
N GLY A 195 -2.49 -7.45 1.07
CA GLY A 195 -3.00 -7.99 2.32
C GLY A 195 -4.26 -7.23 2.75
N ASP A 196 -4.91 -7.68 3.80
CA ASP A 196 -6.09 -6.99 4.35
C ASP A 196 -5.64 -5.79 5.19
N TYR A 197 -5.80 -4.57 4.67
CA TYR A 197 -5.39 -3.34 5.37
C TYR A 197 -6.50 -2.82 6.30
N ASN A 198 -7.77 -3.04 5.96
CA ASN A 198 -8.90 -2.46 6.68
C ASN A 198 -9.63 -3.45 7.63
N GLY A 199 -9.24 -4.73 7.63
CA GLY A 199 -9.77 -5.80 8.47
C GLY A 199 -11.12 -6.37 7.99
N ASP A 200 -11.51 -6.16 6.72
CA ASP A 200 -12.78 -6.64 6.18
C ASP A 200 -12.73 -8.08 5.61
N GLY A 201 -11.55 -8.69 5.63
CA GLY A 201 -11.27 -10.03 5.13
C GLY A 201 -11.02 -10.09 3.62
N ILE A 202 -10.90 -8.95 2.93
CA ILE A 202 -10.61 -8.83 1.51
C ILE A 202 -9.18 -8.31 1.33
N GLU A 203 -8.48 -8.85 0.33
CA GLU A 203 -7.13 -8.39 0.00
C GLU A 203 -7.16 -7.00 -0.64
N ASP A 204 -6.38 -6.10 -0.06
CA ASP A 204 -6.08 -4.76 -0.54
C ASP A 204 -4.67 -4.73 -1.18
N ALA A 205 -4.40 -3.69 -1.96
CA ALA A 205 -3.08 -3.46 -2.55
C ALA A 205 -2.53 -2.09 -2.14
N ILE A 206 -1.24 -2.06 -1.78
CA ILE A 206 -0.48 -0.85 -1.50
C ILE A 206 0.39 -0.53 -2.72
N PHE A 207 0.16 0.63 -3.33
CA PHE A 207 0.94 1.14 -4.45
C PHE A 207 1.81 2.33 -4.03
N TYR A 208 3.04 2.34 -4.50
CA TYR A 208 3.94 3.50 -4.43
C TYR A 208 4.11 4.08 -5.83
N MET A 209 3.89 5.40 -5.96
CA MET A 209 3.95 6.11 -7.22
C MET A 209 5.01 7.21 -7.16
N GLU A 210 5.93 7.20 -8.12
CA GLU A 210 6.86 8.29 -8.38
C GLU A 210 6.44 9.01 -9.65
N ASN A 211 6.16 10.31 -9.54
CA ASN A 211 5.71 11.13 -10.64
C ASN A 211 6.81 12.08 -11.09
N GLY A 212 6.86 12.32 -12.38
CA GLY A 212 7.67 13.36 -13.01
C GLY A 212 6.99 13.88 -14.28
N VAL A 213 7.62 14.88 -14.89
CA VAL A 213 7.17 15.48 -16.15
C VAL A 213 8.32 15.40 -17.15
N ASP A 214 8.02 14.96 -18.37
CA ASP A 214 8.99 14.90 -19.46
C ASP A 214 9.55 16.29 -19.76
N GLY A 215 10.88 16.42 -19.75
CA GLY A 215 11.59 17.69 -19.90
C GLY A 215 11.40 18.70 -18.76
N GLY A 216 10.77 18.32 -17.65
CA GLY A 216 10.53 19.16 -16.47
C GLY A 216 11.36 18.77 -15.25
N SER A 217 11.35 19.62 -14.23
CA SER A 217 11.99 19.36 -12.92
C SER A 217 10.98 19.02 -11.81
N TYR A 218 9.69 18.93 -12.15
CA TYR A 218 8.67 18.56 -11.18
C TYR A 218 8.83 17.07 -10.83
N SER A 219 8.79 16.77 -9.54
CA SER A 219 8.71 15.41 -9.02
C SER A 219 7.80 15.36 -7.80
N SER A 220 7.00 14.30 -7.69
CA SER A 220 6.25 14.00 -6.47
C SER A 220 6.20 12.50 -6.23
N VAL A 221 5.94 12.13 -4.99
CA VAL A 221 5.73 10.74 -4.59
C VAL A 221 4.36 10.65 -3.91
N ASN A 222 3.67 9.53 -4.11
CA ASN A 222 2.40 9.24 -3.42
C ASN A 222 2.34 7.76 -3.08
N THR A 223 1.64 7.42 -2.00
CA THR A 223 1.17 6.07 -1.72
C THR A 223 -0.34 6.00 -1.88
N TYR A 224 -0.82 4.89 -2.41
CA TYR A 224 -2.23 4.59 -2.55
C TYR A 224 -2.52 3.23 -1.96
N ILE A 225 -3.56 3.12 -1.15
CA ILE A 225 -4.12 1.84 -0.74
C ILE A 225 -5.47 1.70 -1.41
N VAL A 226 -5.68 0.58 -2.10
CA VAL A 226 -6.90 0.33 -2.85
C VAL A 226 -7.46 -1.05 -2.56
N THR A 227 -8.77 -1.19 -2.74
CA THR A 227 -9.49 -2.45 -2.57
C THR A 227 -10.36 -2.75 -3.78
N ARG A 228 -10.72 -4.02 -3.94
CA ARG A 228 -11.82 -4.44 -4.83
C ARG A 228 -12.71 -5.40 -4.07
N LEU A 229 -13.94 -4.98 -3.77
CA LEU A 229 -14.84 -5.72 -2.86
C LEU A 229 -15.36 -7.06 -3.43
N GLN A 230 -15.41 -7.19 -4.76
CA GLN A 230 -15.87 -8.42 -5.43
C GLN A 230 -15.37 -8.46 -6.87
N GLN A 231 -15.43 -9.64 -7.49
CA GLN A 231 -15.05 -9.78 -8.90
C GLN A 231 -15.84 -8.85 -9.81
N GLY A 232 -15.11 -8.07 -10.62
CA GLY A 232 -15.69 -7.11 -11.57
C GLY A 232 -16.18 -5.80 -10.95
N ALA A 233 -16.09 -5.61 -9.63
CA ALA A 233 -16.33 -4.30 -9.02
C ALA A 233 -15.19 -3.31 -9.37
N PRO A 234 -15.47 -2.00 -9.40
CA PRO A 234 -14.44 -0.98 -9.49
C PRO A 234 -13.40 -1.12 -8.37
N ILE A 235 -12.15 -0.78 -8.67
CA ILE A 235 -11.13 -0.60 -7.63
C ILE A 235 -11.41 0.74 -6.95
N THR A 236 -11.44 0.75 -5.62
CA THR A 236 -11.72 1.95 -4.83
C THR A 236 -10.54 2.31 -3.95
N LEU A 237 -10.31 3.61 -3.77
CA LEU A 237 -9.27 4.15 -2.90
C LEU A 237 -9.69 4.04 -1.42
N LEU A 238 -8.86 3.39 -0.60
CA LEU A 238 -8.99 3.34 0.85
C LEU A 238 -8.22 4.47 1.53
N ALA A 239 -7.00 4.74 1.07
CA ALA A 239 -6.13 5.78 1.62
C ALA A 239 -5.14 6.31 0.58
N LYS A 240 -4.72 7.56 0.75
CA LYS A 240 -3.68 8.22 -0.05
C LYS A 240 -2.91 9.22 0.80
N TRP A 241 -1.60 9.28 0.59
CA TRP A 241 -0.73 10.35 1.09
C TRP A 241 0.46 10.57 0.16
#